data_AF-A0AA42ZHI0-F1
#
_entry.id   AF-A0AA42ZHI0-F1
#
_cell.length_a   1.000
_cell.length_b   1.000
_cell.length_c   1.000
_cell.angle_alpha   90.00
_cell.angle_beta   90.00
_cell.angle_gamma   90.00
#
_symmetry.space_group_name_H-M   'P 1'
#
loop_
_entity.id
_entity.type
_entity.pdbx_description
1 polymer ?
#
loop_
_entity_poly.entity_id
_entity_poly.type
_entity_poly.pdbx_seq_one_letter_code
_entity_poly.pdbx_strand_id
1 'polypeptide(L)'
;MSKIKALLESDEIKIALGLGFCIILLAFAAKRILHVEIRYLYNAVPGLTALLWETLRQSKKVDPRYLRPLYWNAAMIISTLVVILLHVE
;
A
#
# COMPACT_ATOMS: atom_id res chain seq x y z
N MET A 1 -27.91 10.66 -1.38
CA MET A 1 -26.73 9.85 -1.78
C MET A 1 -26.40 8.89 -0.64
N SER A 2 -26.17 7.60 -0.92
CA SER A 2 -25.95 6.57 0.11
C SER A 2 -24.66 6.85 0.89
N LYS A 3 -24.71 6.77 2.24
CA LYS A 3 -23.58 6.95 3.16
C LYS A 3 -22.36 6.07 2.79
N ILE A 4 -22.62 4.92 2.18
CA ILE A 4 -21.61 3.96 1.71
C ILE A 4 -20.75 4.56 0.58
N LYS A 5 -21.35 5.35 -0.31
CA LYS A 5 -20.64 5.97 -1.43
C LYS A 5 -19.68 7.06 -0.95
N ALA A 6 -20.09 7.85 0.03
CA ALA A 6 -19.26 8.86 0.67
C ALA A 6 -18.07 8.23 1.44
N LEU A 7 -18.30 7.09 2.08
CA LEU A 7 -17.23 6.30 2.72
C LEU A 7 -16.20 5.80 1.70
N LEU A 8 -16.64 5.23 0.58
CA LEU A 8 -15.76 4.77 -0.51
C LEU A 8 -14.99 5.90 -1.21
N GLU A 9 -15.52 7.12 -1.18
CA GLU A 9 -14.82 8.30 -1.71
C GLU A 9 -13.75 8.85 -0.76
N SER A 10 -13.75 8.46 0.53
CA SER A 10 -12.73 8.87 1.48
C SER A 10 -11.33 8.38 1.07
N ASP A 11 -10.36 9.28 1.16
CA ASP A 11 -8.96 9.01 0.86
C ASP A 11 -8.38 7.90 1.76
N GLU A 12 -8.86 7.82 3.00
CA GLU A 12 -8.49 6.79 3.98
C GLU A 12 -8.89 5.39 3.50
N ILE A 13 -10.12 5.25 2.99
CA ILE A 13 -10.62 3.96 2.49
C ILE A 13 -9.88 3.55 1.22
N LYS A 14 -9.57 4.50 0.33
CA LYS A 14 -8.81 4.22 -0.89
C LYS A 14 -7.39 3.71 -0.60
N ILE A 15 -6.73 4.25 0.42
CA ILE A 15 -5.40 3.79 0.83
C ILE A 15 -5.46 2.49 1.62
N ALA A 16 -6.44 2.32 2.51
CA ALA A 16 -6.64 1.06 3.23
C ALA A 16 -6.92 -0.10 2.26
N LEU A 17 -7.74 0.14 1.23
CA LEU A 17 -7.99 -0.84 0.16
C LEU A 17 -6.73 -1.13 -0.66
N GLY A 18 -5.95 -0.10 -1.02
CA GLY A 18 -4.70 -0.28 -1.76
C GLY A 18 -3.65 -1.07 -0.96
N LEU A 19 -3.52 -0.77 0.32
CA LEU A 19 -2.67 -1.50 1.25
C LEU A 19 -3.11 -2.96 1.38
N GLY A 20 -4.40 -3.21 1.62
CA GLY A 20 -4.95 -4.56 1.71
C GLY A 20 -4.73 -5.37 0.43
N PHE A 21 -4.90 -4.74 -0.73
CA PHE A 21 -4.61 -5.36 -2.02
C PHE A 21 -3.13 -5.73 -2.18
N CYS A 22 -2.20 -4.84 -1.80
CA CYS A 22 -0.76 -5.12 -1.85
C CYS A 22 -0.36 -6.27 -0.90
N ILE A 23 -0.93 -6.32 0.30
CA ILE A 23 -0.70 -7.42 1.25
C ILE A 23 -1.18 -8.75 0.67
N ILE A 24 -2.36 -8.77 0.04
CA ILE A 24 -2.88 -9.98 -0.62
C ILE A 24 -1.97 -10.42 -1.77
N LEU A 25 -1.50 -9.48 -2.60
CA LEU A 25 -0.56 -9.77 -3.68
C LEU A 25 0.77 -10.34 -3.17
N LEU A 26 1.34 -9.74 -2.13
CA LEU A 26 2.57 -10.25 -1.49
C LEU A 26 2.36 -11.64 -0.92
N ALA A 27 1.27 -11.88 -0.20
CA ALA A 27 0.94 -13.19 0.35
C ALA A 27 0.75 -14.25 -0.75
N PHE A 28 0.13 -13.86 -1.87
CA PHE A 28 -0.01 -14.74 -3.03
C PHE A 28 1.33 -15.05 -3.69
N ALA A 29 2.18 -14.03 -3.92
CA ALA A 29 3.51 -14.19 -4.49
C ALA A 29 4.44 -15.02 -3.58
N ALA A 30 4.41 -14.78 -2.26
CA ALA A 30 5.11 -15.59 -1.25
C ALA A 30 4.76 -17.08 -1.37
N LYS A 31 3.46 -17.36 -1.41
CA LYS A 31 2.94 -18.73 -1.42
C LYS A 31 3.15 -19.46 -2.75
N ARG A 32 3.07 -18.74 -3.87
CA ARG A 32 3.10 -19.36 -5.22
C ARG A 32 4.47 -19.35 -5.87
N ILE A 33 5.25 -18.29 -5.66
CA ILE A 33 6.48 -18.06 -6.40
C ILE A 33 7.68 -18.41 -5.53
N LEU A 34 7.73 -17.88 -4.30
CA LEU A 34 8.90 -18.04 -3.46
C LEU A 34 8.95 -19.39 -2.72
N HIS A 35 7.83 -19.98 -2.31
CA HIS A 35 7.80 -21.15 -1.40
C HIS A 35 8.63 -20.97 -0.10
N VAL A 36 9.09 -19.75 0.18
CA VAL A 36 9.82 -19.36 1.39
C VAL A 36 8.92 -18.42 2.19
N GLU A 37 8.95 -18.55 3.51
CA GLU A 37 8.41 -17.52 4.39
C GLU A 37 9.14 -16.20 4.10
N ILE A 38 8.50 -15.29 3.35
CA ILE A 38 9.02 -13.95 3.15
C ILE A 38 9.24 -13.37 4.54
N ARG A 39 10.51 -13.12 4.91
CA ARG A 39 10.87 -12.51 6.19
C ARG A 39 9.99 -11.28 6.39
N TYR A 40 9.33 -11.22 7.55
CA TYR A 40 8.31 -10.22 7.93
C TYR A 40 8.62 -8.77 7.55
N LEU A 41 9.90 -8.41 7.46
CA LEU A 41 10.38 -7.09 7.07
C LEU A 41 9.92 -6.65 5.67
N TYR A 42 9.91 -7.54 4.69
CA TYR A 42 9.54 -7.19 3.31
C TYR A 42 8.02 -7.03 3.13
N ASN A 43 7.23 -7.84 3.85
CA ASN A 43 5.77 -7.68 3.90
C ASN A 43 5.33 -6.39 4.62
N ALA A 44 6.21 -5.79 5.43
CA ALA A 44 5.93 -4.52 6.10
C ALA A 44 6.13 -3.31 5.17
N VAL A 45 6.76 -3.46 3.99
CA VAL A 45 7.06 -2.33 3.08
C VAL A 45 5.81 -1.57 2.65
N PRO A 46 4.71 -2.22 2.20
CA PRO A 46 3.46 -1.51 1.90
C PRO A 46 2.87 -0.82 3.14
N GLY A 47 2.94 -1.48 4.30
CA GLY A 47 2.50 -0.92 5.58
C GLY A 47 3.28 0.32 5.99
N LEU A 48 4.59 0.33 5.77
CA LEU A 48 5.48 1.46 6.00
C LEU A 48 5.10 2.66 5.12
N THR A 49 4.82 2.43 3.84
CA THR A 49 4.34 3.49 2.93
C THR A 49 2.98 4.04 3.34
N ALA A 50 2.05 3.21 3.81
CA ALA A 50 0.76 3.68 4.32
C ALA A 50 0.91 4.52 5.60
N LEU A 51 1.79 4.11 6.52
CA LEU A 51 2.13 4.84 7.74
C LEU A 51 2.79 6.19 7.44
N LEU A 52 3.68 6.23 6.45
CA LEU A 52 4.30 7.47 5.97
C LEU A 52 3.25 8.43 5.40
N TRP A 53 2.28 7.93 4.64
CA TRP A 53 1.19 8.76 4.15
C TRP A 53 0.36 9.35 5.29
N GLU A 54 -0.01 8.54 6.28
CA GLU A 54 -0.81 8.99 7.42
C GLU A 54 -0.05 10.07 8.21
N THR A 55 1.25 9.87 8.43
CA THR A 55 2.13 10.83 9.13
C THR A 55 2.26 12.15 8.33
N LEU A 56 2.44 12.06 7.01
CA LEU A 56 2.54 13.25 6.15
C LEU A 56 1.20 13.97 6.00
N ARG A 57 0.07 13.26 6.03
CA ARG A 57 -1.27 13.85 5.99
C ARG A 57 -1.57 14.67 7.24
N GLN A 58 -1.05 14.26 8.39
CA GLN A 58 -1.16 15.02 9.64
C GLN A 58 -0.26 16.27 9.64
N SER A 59 0.75 16.33 8.76
CA SER A 59 1.62 17.49 8.62
C SER A 59 0.97 18.59 7.78
N LYS A 60 0.69 19.74 8.40
CA LYS A 60 0.09 20.92 7.75
C LYS A 60 0.97 21.57 6.67
N LYS A 61 2.21 21.12 6.50
CA LYS A 61 3.20 21.69 5.55
C LYS A 61 3.24 20.98 4.19
N VAL A 62 2.54 19.87 4.05
CA VAL A 62 2.57 19.05 2.83
C VAL A 62 1.49 19.53 1.86
N ASP A 63 1.89 19.87 0.63
CA ASP A 63 0.93 20.26 -0.40
C ASP A 63 -0.03 19.08 -0.69
N PRO A 64 -1.36 19.29 -0.63
CA PRO A 64 -2.36 18.25 -0.81
C PRO A 64 -2.25 17.48 -2.14
N ARG A 65 -1.55 18.04 -3.14
CA ARG A 65 -1.23 17.32 -4.39
C ARG A 65 -0.39 16.06 -4.18
N TYR A 66 0.52 16.06 -3.20
CA TYR A 66 1.38 14.91 -2.89
C TYR A 66 0.70 13.88 -1.98
N LEU A 67 -0.43 14.23 -1.38
CA LEU A 67 -1.22 13.34 -0.51
C LEU A 67 -2.30 12.56 -1.26
N ARG A 68 -2.39 12.70 -2.59
CA ARG A 68 -3.40 12.01 -3.38
C ARG A 68 -3.26 10.49 -3.22
N PRO A 69 -4.33 9.77 -2.85
CA PRO A 69 -4.32 8.31 -2.65
C PRO A 69 -3.74 7.53 -3.83
N LEU A 70 -3.97 8.04 -5.06
CA LEU A 70 -3.52 7.39 -6.27
C LEU A 70 -2.00 7.24 -6.34
N TYR A 71 -1.24 8.27 -5.94
CA TYR A 71 0.23 8.22 -5.95
C TYR A 71 0.77 7.24 -4.91
N TRP A 72 0.14 7.20 -3.74
CA TRP A 72 0.56 6.32 -2.65
C TRP A 72 0.19 4.86 -2.93
N ASN A 73 -0.98 4.60 -3.51
CA ASN A 73 -1.33 3.27 -4.01
C ASN A 73 -0.39 2.80 -5.13
N ALA A 74 -0.05 3.69 -6.07
CA ALA A 74 0.93 3.36 -7.11
C ALA A 74 2.30 3.05 -6.50
N ALA A 75 2.77 3.85 -5.53
CA ALA A 75 4.03 3.60 -4.82
C ALA A 75 4.04 2.27 -4.06
N MET A 76 2.93 1.90 -3.40
CA MET A 76 2.77 0.60 -2.72
C MET A 76 2.81 -0.58 -3.70
N ILE A 77 2.16 -0.45 -4.87
CA ILE A 77 2.16 -1.49 -5.91
C ILE A 77 3.56 -1.64 -6.51
N ILE A 78 4.22 -0.52 -6.82
CA ILE A 78 5.59 -0.54 -7.37
C ILE A 78 6.56 -1.15 -6.36
N SER A 79 6.50 -0.77 -5.08
CA SER A 79 7.39 -1.35 -4.06
C SER A 79 7.16 -2.85 -3.91
N THR A 80 5.90 -3.29 -3.95
CA THR A 80 5.53 -4.71 -3.93
C THR A 80 6.13 -5.46 -5.13
N LEU A 81 5.99 -4.91 -6.34
CA LEU A 81 6.57 -5.51 -7.56
C LEU A 81 8.09 -5.60 -7.49
N VAL A 82 8.76 -4.55 -6.99
CA VAL A 82 10.22 -4.54 -6.83
C VAL A 82 10.67 -5.63 -5.83
N VAL A 83 9.98 -5.78 -4.70
CA VAL A 83 10.30 -6.83 -3.72
C VAL A 83 10.16 -8.22 -4.35
N ILE A 84 9.09 -8.46 -5.11
CA ILE A 84 8.86 -9.72 -5.80
C ILE A 84 9.98 -9.98 -6.82
N LEU A 85 10.29 -9.01 -7.68
CA LEU A 85 11.34 -9.16 -8.70
C LEU A 85 12.72 -9.45 -8.09
N LEU A 86 13.08 -8.77 -7.00
CA LEU A 86 14.36 -8.96 -6.32
C LEU A 86 14.49 -10.30 -5.57
N HIS A 87 13.39 -10.99 -5.30
CA HIS A 87 13.38 -12.28 -4.59
C HIS A 87 13.07 -13.48 -5.50
N VAL A 88 12.69 -13.22 -6.76
CA VAL A 88 12.34 -14.26 -7.74
C VAL A 88 13.58 -14.84 -8.47
N GLU A 89 14.78 -14.32 -8.21
CA GLU A 89 16.05 -14.93 -8.63
C GLU A 89 16.47 -16.14 -7.78
#